data_AF-A0A509EKK6-F1
#
_entry.id   AF-A0A509EKK6-F1
#
_cell.length_a   1.000
_cell.length_b   1.000
_cell.length_c   1.000
_cell.angle_alpha   90.00
_cell.angle_beta   90.00
_cell.angle_gamma   90.00
#
_symmetry.space_group_name_H-M   'P 1'
#
loop_
_entity.id
_entity.type
_entity.pdbx_description
1 polymer ?
#
loop_
_entity_poly.entity_id
_entity_poly.type
_entity_poly.pdbx_seq_one_letter_code
_entity_poly.pdbx_strand_id
1 'polypeptide(L)'
;MTCNDFDQAADLTIWPRSTPARTARSRPYATVREALKAAAAALDEGNVQTWIVTERGDILSPRWIEANLRAGDPARGTARA
;
A
#
# COMPACT_ATOMS: atom_id res chain seq x y z
N MET A 1 10.48 -3.46 9.12
CA MET A 1 11.09 -3.09 7.82
C MET A 1 12.06 -1.97 8.07
N THR A 2 13.30 -2.20 7.69
CA THR A 2 14.36 -1.20 7.60
C THR A 2 14.19 -0.39 6.31
N CYS A 3 14.84 0.77 6.19
CA CYS A 3 14.79 1.56 4.94
C CYS A 3 15.17 0.74 3.70
N ASN A 4 16.12 -0.19 3.84
CA ASN A 4 16.62 -1.02 2.76
C ASN A 4 15.57 -2.02 2.23
N ASP A 5 14.62 -2.45 3.09
CA ASP A 5 13.52 -3.33 2.68
C ASP A 5 12.53 -2.62 1.74
N PHE A 6 12.63 -1.29 1.57
CA PHE A 6 11.73 -0.56 0.69
C PHE A 6 12.27 -0.36 -0.74
N ASP A 7 13.57 -0.58 -0.95
CA ASP A 7 14.23 -0.37 -2.26
C ASP A 7 14.26 -1.66 -3.12
N GLN A 8 13.51 -2.69 -2.72
CA GLN A 8 13.32 -3.94 -3.48
C GLN A 8 12.05 -3.89 -4.34
N ALA A 9 11.99 -4.74 -5.38
CA ALA A 9 10.80 -4.84 -6.23
C ALA A 9 9.57 -5.31 -5.44
N ALA A 10 8.39 -4.91 -5.92
CA ALA A 10 7.14 -5.26 -5.27
C ALA A 10 5.96 -5.25 -6.22
N ASP A 11 5.04 -6.19 -6.01
CA ASP A 11 3.76 -6.25 -6.70
C ASP A 11 2.67 -5.63 -5.84
N LEU A 12 2.05 -4.56 -6.34
CA LEU A 12 0.85 -3.98 -5.74
C LEU A 12 -0.38 -4.62 -6.37
N THR A 13 -1.25 -5.18 -5.53
CA THR A 13 -2.56 -5.68 -5.93
C THR A 13 -3.66 -4.81 -5.33
N ILE A 14 -4.48 -4.23 -6.19
CA ILE A 14 -5.62 -3.38 -5.83
C ILE A 14 -6.91 -4.17 -6.01
N TRP A 15 -7.68 -4.28 -4.92
CA TRP A 15 -8.95 -4.97 -4.84
C TRP A 15 -10.08 -3.96 -4.61
N PRO A 16 -11.01 -3.78 -5.55
CA PRO A 16 -12.21 -3.00 -5.30
C PRO A 16 -13.05 -3.67 -4.18
N ARG A 17 -13.52 -2.94 -3.16
CA ARG A 17 -14.40 -3.53 -2.12
C ARG A 17 -15.81 -3.80 -2.61
N SER A 18 -16.28 -3.03 -3.60
CA SER A 18 -17.67 -3.08 -4.07
C SER A 18 -17.87 -3.98 -5.29
N THR A 19 -16.79 -4.54 -5.85
CA THR A 19 -16.80 -5.25 -7.13
C THR A 19 -16.29 -6.68 -6.92
N PRO A 20 -16.84 -7.69 -7.62
CA PRO A 20 -16.40 -9.07 -7.43
C PRO A 20 -14.89 -9.25 -7.64
N ALA A 21 -14.30 -10.15 -6.82
CA ALA A 21 -12.87 -10.46 -6.72
C ALA A 21 -12.11 -10.63 -8.05
N ARG A 22 -12.82 -10.95 -9.14
CA ARG A 22 -12.26 -11.11 -10.49
C ARG A 22 -11.75 -9.80 -11.14
N THR A 23 -11.90 -8.66 -10.48
CA THR A 23 -11.45 -7.33 -10.95
C THR A 23 -10.19 -6.81 -10.26
N ALA A 24 -9.51 -7.65 -9.46
CA ALA A 24 -8.23 -7.28 -8.88
C ALA A 24 -7.23 -6.88 -9.97
N ARG A 25 -6.58 -5.73 -9.81
CA ARG A 25 -5.51 -5.29 -10.70
C ARG A 25 -4.20 -5.42 -9.94
N SER A 26 -3.34 -6.34 -10.38
CA SER A 26 -1.94 -6.34 -9.94
C SER A 26 -1.10 -5.51 -10.89
N ARG A 27 -0.11 -4.80 -10.33
CA ARG A 27 0.89 -4.04 -11.06
C ARG A 27 2.25 -4.23 -10.38
N PRO A 28 3.29 -4.63 -11.14
CA PRO A 28 4.64 -4.68 -10.64
C PRO A 28 5.23 -3.26 -10.53
N TYR A 29 6.05 -3.05 -9.50
CA TYR A 29 6.80 -1.84 -9.25
C TYR A 29 8.26 -2.18 -8.97
N ALA A 30 9.15 -1.27 -9.36
CA ALA A 30 10.59 -1.45 -9.15
C ALA A 30 10.99 -1.32 -7.68
N THR A 31 10.20 -0.59 -6.88
CA THR A 31 10.43 -0.43 -5.44
C THR A 31 9.14 -0.53 -4.62
N VAL A 32 9.24 -1.01 -3.38
CA VAL A 32 8.13 -0.97 -2.40
C VAL A 32 7.67 0.48 -2.16
N ARG A 33 8.60 1.46 -2.21
CA ARG A 33 8.26 2.88 -2.05
C ARG A 33 7.31 3.36 -3.13
N GLU A 34 7.55 2.96 -4.38
CA GLU A 34 6.64 3.27 -5.49
C GLU A 34 5.30 2.55 -5.34
N ALA A 35 5.32 1.27 -4.98
CA ALA A 35 4.11 0.51 -4.71
C ALA A 35 3.27 1.15 -3.58
N LEU A 36 3.90 1.68 -2.53
CA LEU A 36 3.23 2.39 -1.45
C LEU A 36 2.62 3.72 -1.90
N LYS A 37 3.32 4.49 -2.73
CA LYS A 37 2.75 5.73 -3.31
C LYS A 37 1.53 5.43 -4.17
N ALA A 38 1.60 4.40 -5.00
CA ALA A 38 0.48 3.96 -5.82
C ALA A 38 -0.68 3.42 -4.96
N ALA A 39 -0.37 2.71 -3.87
CA ALA A 39 -1.37 2.25 -2.92
C ALA A 39 -2.09 3.43 -2.24
N ALA A 40 -1.36 4.48 -1.84
CA ALA A 40 -1.93 5.69 -1.27
C ALA A 40 -2.91 6.37 -2.24
N ALA A 41 -2.49 6.56 -3.50
CA ALA A 41 -3.34 7.12 -4.54
C ALA A 41 -4.61 6.29 -4.77
N ALA A 42 -4.49 4.95 -4.80
CA ALA A 42 -5.63 4.07 -4.96
C ALA A 42 -6.61 4.15 -3.77
N LEU A 43 -6.09 4.25 -2.54
CA LEU A 43 -6.90 4.43 -1.34
C LEU A 43 -7.64 5.78 -1.33
N ASP A 44 -7.01 6.84 -1.87
CA ASP A 44 -7.65 8.15 -2.03
C ASP A 44 -8.75 8.14 -3.11
N GLU A 45 -8.58 7.35 -4.18
CA GLU A 45 -9.58 7.19 -5.25
C GLU A 45 -10.87 6.46 -4.80
N GLY A 46 -10.86 5.78 -3.64
CA GLY A 46 -12.08 5.30 -3.01
C GLY A 46 -11.97 3.97 -2.26
N ASN A 47 -13.10 3.24 -2.21
CA ASN A 47 -13.29 2.05 -1.38
C ASN A 47 -12.56 0.82 -1.96
N VAL A 48 -11.24 0.84 -1.97
CA VAL A 48 -10.38 -0.27 -2.43
C VAL A 48 -9.56 -0.83 -1.27
N GLN A 49 -9.02 -2.03 -1.45
CA GLN A 49 -8.03 -2.64 -0.57
C GLN A 49 -6.75 -2.88 -1.35
N THR A 50 -5.63 -2.44 -0.80
CA THR A 50 -4.32 -2.56 -1.42
C THR A 50 -3.48 -3.59 -0.68
N TRP A 51 -2.88 -4.52 -1.41
CA TRP A 51 -1.95 -5.50 -0.88
C TRP A 51 -0.63 -5.35 -1.63
N ILE A 52 0.49 -5.32 -0.92
CA ILE A 52 1.81 -5.28 -1.55
C ILE A 52 2.53 -6.58 -1.22
N VAL A 53 3.05 -7.25 -2.23
CA VAL A 53 3.92 -8.42 -2.06
C VAL A 53 5.31 -8.01 -2.50
N THR A 54 6.29 -8.09 -1.60
CA THR A 54 7.69 -7.77 -1.94
C THR A 54 8.34 -8.92 -2.66
N GLU A 55 9.45 -8.66 -3.34
CA GLU A 55 10.30 -9.68 -3.98
C GLU A 55 10.77 -10.76 -2.98
N ARG A 56 11.00 -10.40 -1.72
CA ARG A 56 11.34 -11.36 -0.65
C ARG A 56 10.18 -12.22 -0.19
N GLY A 57 8.97 -12.00 -0.72
CA GLY A 57 7.76 -12.72 -0.34
C GLY A 57 7.06 -12.15 0.90
N ASP A 58 7.50 -11.01 1.43
CA ASP A 58 6.78 -10.34 2.51
C ASP A 58 5.45 -9.77 1.98
N ILE A 59 4.36 -10.05 2.68
CA ILE A 59 3.02 -9.58 2.34
C ILE A 59 2.64 -8.42 3.27
N LEU A 60 2.45 -7.24 2.69
CA LEU A 60 1.96 -6.06 3.37
C LEU A 60 0.44 -6.00 3.21
N SER A 61 -0.25 -6.13 4.35
CA SER A 61 -1.72 -6.03 4.40
C SER A 61 -2.20 -4.58 4.25
N PRO A 62 -3.46 -4.35 3.82
CA PRO A 62 -4.03 -3.01 3.70
C PRO A 62 -3.93 -2.19 4.98
N ARG A 63 -4.19 -2.82 6.14
CA ARG A 63 -4.11 -2.14 7.45
C ARG A 63 -2.70 -1.66 7.77
N TRP A 64 -1.68 -2.45 7.40
CA TRP A 64 -0.29 -2.07 7.59
C TRP A 64 0.10 -0.91 6.68
N ILE A 65 -0.35 -0.94 5.43
CA ILE A 65 -0.11 0.13 4.44
C ILE A 65 -0.75 1.43 4.92
N GLU A 66 -2.03 1.39 5.30
CA GLU A 66 -2.75 2.54 5.87
C GLU A 66 -2.04 3.11 7.11
N ALA A 67 -1.55 2.24 8.01
CA ALA A 67 -0.82 2.68 9.19
C ALA A 67 0.54 3.32 8.84
N ASN A 68 1.27 2.79 7.86
CA ASN A 68 2.54 3.37 7.42
C ASN A 68 2.37 4.69 6.68
N LEU A 69 1.33 4.80 5.84
CA LEU A 69 1.01 6.05 5.17
C LEU A 69 0.63 7.14 6.18
N ARG A 70 -0.11 6.79 7.24
CA ARG A 70 -0.41 7.71 8.35
C ARG A 70 0.82 8.09 9.16
N ALA A 71 1.74 7.15 9.39
CA ALA A 71 2.98 7.41 10.12
C ALA A 71 3.98 8.25 9.30
N GLY A 72 3.94 8.14 7.97
CA GLY A 72 4.74 8.91 7.02
C GLY A 72 4.15 10.28 6.67
N ASP A 73 2.93 10.59 7.11
CA ASP A 73 2.29 11.90 6.96
C ASP A 73 2.52 12.75 8.23
N PRO A 74 3.52 13.66 8.23
CA PRO A 74 3.77 14.52 9.38
C PRO A 74 2.62 15.51 9.67
N ALA A 75 1.62 15.63 8.79
CA ALA A 75 0.54 16.61 8.93
C ALA A 75 -0.71 16.10 9.66
N ARG A 76 -0.80 14.81 10.02
CA ARG A 76 -2.06 14.22 10.57
C ARG A 76 -1.96 13.62 11.98
N GLY A 77 -0.91 13.99 12.72
CA GLY A 77 -0.61 13.50 14.06
C GLY A 77 -0.78 14.51 15.20
N THR A 78 -1.75 15.43 15.15
CA THR A 78 -2.11 16.25 16.33
C THR A 78 -3.63 16.47 16.42
N ALA A 79 -4.34 15.45 16.90
CA ALA A 79 -5.63 15.66 17.55
C ALA A 79 -5.80 14.60 18.63
N ARG A 80 -5.11 14.82 19.75
CA ARG A 80 -5.47 14.25 21.04
C ARG A 80 -6.09 15.40 21.82
N ALA A 81 -7.40 15.36 22.03
CA ALA A 81 -8.13 16.15 23.02
C ALA A 81 -9.07 15.18 23.74
#